data_AF-A0A7C3JAN0-F1
#
_entry.id   AF-A0A7C3JAN0-F1
#
_cell.length_a   1.000
_cell.length_b   1.000
_cell.length_c   1.000
_cell.angle_alpha   90.00
_cell.angle_beta   90.00
_cell.angle_gamma   90.00
#
_symmetry.space_group_name_H-M   'P 1'
#
loop_
_entity.id
_entity.type
_entity.pdbx_description
1 polymer ?
#
loop_
_entity_poly.entity_id
_entity_poly.type
_entity_poly.pdbx_seq_one_letter_code
_entity_poly.pdbx_strand_id
1 'polypeptide(L)'
;MKLDREKLREEIHQLYAAEHAALGEDGTLRLLEQARQWDLAPILQAGGVIVFPHAGVANCGHQIAAAVHACLDSGADRVLVISVLHAFTDEMEDARIRVANGGDVTREKFWGIQGPSLAGRQEWRHDHALISFRHFWQAETKRRGIQGPEVIERYPYLAGGKPEILPGIEEIWEIAKDAVIVSTADSFHHGIGYG
;
A
#
# COMPACT_ATOMS: atom_id res chain seq x y z
N MET A 1 28.10 9.69 5.58
CA MET A 1 27.21 10.86 5.51
C MET A 1 25.83 10.39 5.95
N LYS A 2 25.21 11.03 6.94
CA LYS A 2 23.87 10.62 7.41
C LYS A 2 22.86 11.00 6.32
N LEU A 3 21.99 10.07 5.94
CA LEU A 3 20.94 10.31 4.96
C LEU A 3 19.94 11.32 5.53
N ASP A 4 19.66 12.39 4.81
CA ASP A 4 18.58 13.32 5.15
C ASP A 4 17.25 12.71 4.69
N ARG A 5 16.55 12.08 5.63
CA ARG A 5 15.32 11.32 5.35
C ARG A 5 14.12 12.22 5.06
N GLU A 6 14.10 13.43 5.64
CA GLU A 6 13.06 14.41 5.34
C GLU A 6 13.20 14.91 3.92
N LYS A 7 14.42 15.28 3.52
CA LYS A 7 14.70 15.65 2.13
C LYS A 7 14.41 14.51 1.15
N LEU A 8 14.83 13.28 1.47
CA LEU A 8 14.54 12.11 0.63
C LEU A 8 13.03 11.90 0.43
N ARG A 9 12.25 12.02 1.50
CA ARG A 9 10.79 11.93 1.45
C ARG A 9 10.20 12.97 0.50
N GLU A 10 10.64 14.21 0.60
CA GLU A 10 10.20 15.29 -0.29
C GLU A 10 10.57 15.03 -1.76
N GLU A 11 11.80 14.58 -2.01
CA GLU A 11 12.28 14.23 -3.35
C GLU A 11 11.46 13.07 -3.95
N ILE A 12 11.10 12.06 -3.15
CA ILE A 12 10.24 10.95 -3.59
C ILE A 12 8.83 11.45 -3.94
N HIS A 13 8.24 12.31 -3.12
CA HIS A 13 6.91 12.87 -3.40
C HIS A 13 6.92 13.71 -4.68
N GLN A 14 7.95 14.53 -4.88
CA GLN A 14 8.15 15.31 -6.10
C GLN A 14 8.34 14.40 -7.32
N LEU A 15 9.08 13.30 -7.18
CA LEU A 15 9.26 12.31 -8.23
C LEU A 15 7.91 11.72 -8.68
N TYR A 16 7.09 11.20 -7.77
CA TYR A 16 5.79 10.64 -8.14
C TYR A 16 4.87 11.67 -8.77
N ALA A 17 4.85 12.90 -8.23
CA ALA A 17 4.07 13.99 -8.82
C ALA A 17 4.52 14.30 -10.27
N ALA A 18 5.83 14.33 -10.51
CA ALA A 18 6.39 14.54 -11.84
C ALA A 18 6.09 13.37 -12.79
N GLU A 19 6.20 12.12 -12.31
CA GLU A 19 5.86 10.93 -13.11
C GLU A 19 4.38 10.91 -13.51
N HIS A 20 3.46 11.21 -12.58
CA HIS A 20 2.03 11.30 -12.87
C HIS A 20 1.72 12.45 -13.83
N ALA A 21 2.36 13.61 -13.66
CA ALA A 21 2.22 14.73 -14.59
C ALA A 21 2.73 14.38 -15.99
N ALA A 22 3.85 13.65 -16.10
CA ALA A 22 4.41 13.22 -17.37
C ALA A 22 3.54 12.19 -18.10
N LEU A 23 2.82 11.33 -17.38
CA LEU A 23 1.81 10.47 -17.99
C LEU A 23 0.65 11.27 -18.60
N GLY A 24 0.18 12.29 -17.87
CA GLY A 24 -1.07 12.96 -18.17
C GLY A 24 -2.28 12.01 -18.13
N GLU A 25 -3.45 12.50 -18.54
CA GLU A 25 -4.67 11.70 -18.60
C GLU A 25 -4.51 10.54 -19.60
N ASP A 26 -4.07 10.82 -20.82
CA ASP A 26 -3.89 9.80 -21.86
C ASP A 26 -2.92 8.69 -21.46
N GLY A 27 -1.78 9.02 -20.85
CA GLY A 27 -0.82 8.02 -20.38
C GLY A 27 -1.37 7.17 -19.24
N THR A 28 -2.09 7.80 -18.31
CA THR A 28 -2.76 7.09 -17.22
C THR A 28 -3.80 6.10 -17.77
N LEU A 29 -4.63 6.53 -18.72
CA LEU A 29 -5.63 5.69 -19.35
C LEU A 29 -5.00 4.56 -20.20
N ARG A 30 -3.90 4.83 -20.89
CA ARG A 30 -3.15 3.79 -21.61
C ARG A 30 -2.64 2.69 -20.67
N LEU A 31 -2.12 3.05 -19.50
CA LEU A 31 -1.66 2.06 -18.52
C LEU A 31 -2.82 1.26 -17.92
N LEU A 32 -3.97 1.89 -17.68
CA LEU A 32 -5.21 1.20 -17.30
C LEU A 32 -5.64 0.21 -18.38
N GLU A 33 -5.64 0.60 -19.65
CA GLU A 33 -5.99 -0.32 -20.74
C GLU A 33 -4.98 -1.46 -20.90
N GLN A 34 -3.68 -1.18 -20.75
CA GLN A 34 -2.65 -2.22 -20.73
C GLN A 34 -2.87 -3.22 -19.58
N ALA A 35 -3.36 -2.76 -18.43
CA ALA A 35 -3.63 -3.60 -17.28
C ALA A 35 -4.73 -4.64 -17.49
N ARG A 36 -5.64 -4.41 -18.45
CA ARG A 36 -6.73 -5.34 -18.79
C ARG A 36 -6.26 -6.67 -19.36
N GLN A 37 -4.97 -6.81 -19.69
CA GLN A 37 -4.41 -8.10 -20.08
C GLN A 37 -4.42 -9.12 -18.92
N TRP A 38 -4.59 -8.66 -17.67
CA TRP A 38 -4.77 -9.51 -16.50
C TRP A 38 -6.21 -9.41 -15.99
N ASP A 39 -6.88 -10.56 -15.90
CA ASP A 39 -8.14 -10.71 -15.17
C ASP A 39 -7.86 -11.34 -13.81
N LEU A 40 -7.74 -10.49 -12.78
CA LEU A 40 -7.40 -10.90 -11.42
C LEU A 40 -8.60 -10.84 -10.46
N ALA A 41 -9.74 -10.32 -10.89
CA ALA A 41 -10.94 -10.27 -10.05
C ALA A 41 -11.38 -11.65 -9.52
N PRO A 42 -11.32 -12.75 -10.31
CA PRO A 42 -11.64 -14.08 -9.81
C PRO A 42 -10.77 -14.55 -8.64
N ILE A 43 -9.51 -14.08 -8.54
CA ILE A 43 -8.63 -14.40 -7.42
C ILE A 43 -9.16 -13.78 -6.13
N LEU A 44 -9.57 -12.51 -6.17
CA LEU A 44 -10.16 -11.83 -5.02
C LEU A 44 -11.51 -12.43 -4.63
N GLN A 45 -12.34 -12.79 -5.61
CA GLN A 45 -13.64 -13.45 -5.38
C GLN A 45 -13.50 -14.81 -4.71
N ALA A 46 -12.40 -15.54 -4.99
CA ALA A 46 -12.09 -16.81 -4.35
C ALA A 46 -11.48 -16.67 -2.94
N GLY A 47 -11.37 -15.44 -2.42
CA GLY A 47 -10.73 -15.16 -1.12
C GLY A 47 -9.21 -15.08 -1.17
N GLY A 48 -8.62 -14.98 -2.37
CA GLY A 48 -7.20 -14.74 -2.56
C GLY A 48 -6.79 -13.29 -2.33
N VAL A 49 -5.47 -13.06 -2.33
CA VAL A 49 -4.85 -11.74 -2.16
C VAL A 49 -4.07 -11.38 -3.41
N ILE A 50 -4.15 -10.12 -3.85
CA ILE A 50 -3.28 -9.60 -4.92
C ILE A 50 -2.18 -8.76 -4.31
N VAL A 51 -0.94 -9.11 -4.64
CA VAL A 51 0.25 -8.36 -4.24
C VAL A 51 0.82 -7.64 -5.46
N PHE A 52 1.00 -6.32 -5.38
CA PHE A 52 1.37 -5.49 -6.52
C PHE A 52 2.57 -4.57 -6.22
N PRO A 53 3.49 -4.33 -7.18
CA PRO A 53 4.63 -3.43 -6.97
C PRO A 53 4.16 -1.99 -6.81
N HIS A 54 4.92 -1.18 -6.07
CA HIS A 54 4.54 0.20 -5.76
C HIS A 54 5.55 1.26 -6.22
N ALA A 55 6.68 0.84 -6.81
CA ALA A 55 7.80 1.72 -7.14
C ALA A 55 7.97 1.97 -8.65
N GLY A 56 7.95 3.24 -9.05
CA GLY A 56 8.24 3.69 -10.42
C GLY A 56 7.07 3.49 -11.38
N VAL A 57 6.29 4.56 -11.62
CA VAL A 57 5.03 4.50 -12.36
C VAL A 57 5.25 4.09 -13.82
N ALA A 58 6.32 4.58 -14.44
CA ALA A 58 6.64 4.27 -15.83
C ALA A 58 6.88 2.77 -16.07
N ASN A 59 7.39 2.06 -15.06
CA ASN A 59 7.75 0.65 -15.18
C ASN A 59 6.61 -0.26 -14.73
N CYS A 60 6.01 0.01 -13.57
CA CYS A 60 5.06 -0.92 -12.94
C CYS A 60 3.62 -0.37 -12.86
N GLY A 61 3.33 0.80 -13.44
CA GLY A 61 2.01 1.43 -13.36
C GLY A 61 0.87 0.55 -13.88
N HIS A 62 1.10 -0.22 -14.94
CA HIS A 62 0.12 -1.17 -15.47
C HIS A 62 -0.14 -2.36 -14.51
N GLN A 63 0.83 -2.75 -13.67
CA GLN A 63 0.64 -3.79 -12.65
C GLN A 63 -0.17 -3.26 -11.46
N ILE A 64 0.05 -2.00 -11.07
CA ILE A 64 -0.77 -1.30 -10.08
C ILE A 64 -2.21 -1.16 -10.59
N ALA A 65 -2.37 -0.74 -11.84
CA ALA A 65 -3.67 -0.63 -12.50
C ALA A 65 -4.39 -1.99 -12.58
N ALA A 66 -3.67 -3.10 -12.71
CA ALA A 66 -4.28 -4.44 -12.71
C ALA A 66 -4.89 -4.78 -11.35
N ALA A 67 -4.23 -4.40 -10.25
CA ALA A 67 -4.79 -4.52 -8.91
C ALA A 67 -6.03 -3.62 -8.73
N VAL A 68 -6.00 -2.38 -9.25
CA VAL A 68 -7.17 -1.48 -9.24
C VAL A 68 -8.35 -2.10 -9.99
N HIS A 69 -8.15 -2.64 -11.20
CA HIS A 69 -9.20 -3.34 -11.94
C HIS A 69 -9.73 -4.53 -11.15
N ALA A 70 -8.85 -5.37 -10.61
CA ALA A 70 -9.27 -6.52 -9.82
C ALA A 70 -10.20 -6.14 -8.66
N CYS A 71 -9.84 -5.09 -7.92
CA CYS A 71 -10.67 -4.56 -6.84
C CYS A 71 -12.04 -4.08 -7.35
N LEU A 72 -12.05 -3.23 -8.38
CA LEU A 72 -13.28 -2.65 -8.94
C LEU A 72 -14.19 -3.69 -9.62
N ASP A 73 -13.60 -4.76 -10.15
CA ASP A 73 -14.29 -5.84 -10.87
C ASP A 73 -14.63 -7.03 -9.96
N SER A 74 -14.13 -7.05 -8.71
CA SER A 74 -14.38 -8.14 -7.76
C SER A 74 -15.85 -8.27 -7.35
N GLY A 75 -16.61 -7.17 -7.39
CA GLY A 75 -17.98 -7.10 -6.87
C GLY A 75 -18.06 -6.95 -5.35
N ALA A 76 -16.94 -6.79 -4.64
CA ALA A 76 -16.92 -6.53 -3.21
C ALA A 76 -17.30 -5.08 -2.90
N ASP A 77 -17.92 -4.85 -1.73
CA ASP A 77 -18.26 -3.52 -1.24
C ASP A 77 -17.08 -2.81 -0.56
N ARG A 78 -16.06 -3.57 -0.13
CA ARG A 78 -14.90 -3.09 0.63
C ARG A 78 -13.61 -3.70 0.10
N VAL A 79 -12.57 -2.88 0.09
CA VAL A 79 -11.20 -3.25 -0.30
C VAL A 79 -10.27 -2.90 0.85
N LEU A 80 -9.62 -3.91 1.42
CA LEU A 80 -8.53 -3.72 2.38
C LEU A 80 -7.20 -3.65 1.64
N VAL A 81 -6.56 -2.48 1.70
CA VAL A 81 -5.24 -2.23 1.12
C VAL A 81 -4.20 -2.25 2.24
N ILE A 82 -3.39 -3.31 2.28
CA ILE A 82 -2.27 -3.46 3.22
C ILE A 82 -1.00 -2.91 2.57
N SER A 83 -0.61 -1.71 2.94
CA SER A 83 0.58 -1.04 2.46
C SER A 83 1.78 -1.31 3.35
N VAL A 84 2.98 -1.23 2.78
CA VAL A 84 4.21 -1.01 3.55
C VAL A 84 4.18 0.36 4.23
N LEU A 85 4.82 0.46 5.40
CA LEU A 85 5.20 1.74 6.03
C LEU A 85 6.73 1.91 6.05
N HIS A 86 7.23 2.86 5.28
CA HIS A 86 8.64 3.17 5.17
C HIS A 86 9.17 3.99 6.36
N ALA A 87 10.42 3.73 6.74
CA ALA A 87 11.12 4.47 7.79
C ALA A 87 11.64 5.83 7.28
N PHE A 88 10.75 6.83 7.25
CA PHE A 88 11.10 8.21 6.87
C PHE A 88 11.60 9.09 8.01
N THR A 89 11.75 8.55 9.22
CA THR A 89 12.43 9.23 10.32
C THR A 89 13.64 8.40 10.77
N ASP A 90 14.63 9.07 11.34
CA ASP A 90 15.79 8.38 11.92
C ASP A 90 15.36 7.43 13.05
N GLU A 91 14.39 7.84 13.87
CA GLU A 91 13.91 7.03 15.00
C GLU A 91 13.24 5.73 14.51
N MET A 92 12.47 5.80 13.41
CA MET A 92 11.91 4.62 12.75
C MET A 92 13.03 3.74 12.18
N GLU A 93 13.99 4.31 11.47
CA GLU A 93 15.09 3.51 10.91
C GLU A 93 15.89 2.81 12.01
N ASP A 94 16.18 3.52 13.10
CA ASP A 94 16.89 2.94 14.23
C ASP A 94 16.08 1.80 14.86
N ALA A 95 14.74 1.92 14.93
CA ALA A 95 13.85 0.83 15.37
C ALA A 95 13.94 -0.39 14.45
N ARG A 96 13.91 -0.17 13.13
CA ARG A 96 14.08 -1.23 12.13
C ARG A 96 15.43 -1.94 12.30
N ILE A 97 16.51 -1.18 12.48
CA ILE A 97 17.86 -1.74 12.70
C ILE A 97 17.91 -2.53 14.01
N ARG A 98 17.34 -2.03 15.11
CA ARG A 98 17.29 -2.75 16.39
C ARG A 98 16.58 -4.09 16.26
N VAL A 99 15.41 -4.11 15.64
CA VAL A 99 14.62 -5.34 15.43
C VAL A 99 15.36 -6.30 14.50
N ALA A 100 15.94 -5.81 13.40
CA ALA A 100 16.73 -6.64 12.48
C ALA A 100 17.94 -7.29 13.16
N ASN A 101 18.52 -6.63 14.17
CA ASN A 101 19.60 -7.15 15.00
C ASN A 101 19.14 -8.04 16.17
N GLY A 102 17.87 -8.48 16.17
CA GLY A 102 17.32 -9.39 17.20
C GLY A 102 16.71 -8.69 18.41
N GLY A 103 16.47 -7.37 18.33
CA GLY A 103 15.76 -6.63 19.35
C GLY A 103 14.30 -7.07 19.53
N ASP A 104 13.76 -6.88 20.72
CA ASP A 104 12.37 -7.18 21.04
C ASP A 104 11.43 -6.11 20.47
N VAL A 105 10.71 -6.46 19.40
CA VAL A 105 9.78 -5.59 18.69
C VAL A 105 8.66 -5.06 19.59
N THR A 106 8.30 -5.78 20.66
CA THR A 106 7.24 -5.36 21.58
C THR A 106 7.57 -4.08 22.36
N ARG A 107 8.85 -3.69 22.35
CA ARG A 107 9.36 -2.48 23.00
C ARG A 107 9.50 -1.31 22.05
N GLU A 108 9.26 -1.50 20.76
CA GLU A 108 9.45 -0.47 19.75
C GLU A 108 8.26 0.48 19.67
N LYS A 109 8.54 1.77 19.84
CA LYS A 109 7.55 2.86 19.83
C LYS A 109 6.67 2.87 18.59
N PHE A 110 7.21 2.46 17.43
CA PHE A 110 6.52 2.51 16.15
C PHE A 110 5.84 1.19 15.75
N TRP A 111 5.97 0.13 16.55
CA TRP A 111 5.37 -1.17 16.25
C TRP A 111 3.84 -1.10 16.23
N GLY A 112 3.21 -1.78 15.27
CA GLY A 112 1.76 -1.83 15.12
C GLY A 112 1.26 -1.30 13.78
N ILE A 113 -0.06 -1.26 13.65
CA ILE A 113 -0.75 -0.81 12.43
C ILE A 113 -1.10 0.68 12.53
N GLN A 114 -0.90 1.39 11.43
CA GLN A 114 -1.38 2.77 11.26
C GLN A 114 -2.33 2.89 10.08
N GLY A 115 -3.04 4.00 9.97
CA GLY A 115 -3.86 4.31 8.80
C GLY A 115 -4.94 5.35 9.08
N PRO A 116 -5.70 5.72 8.04
CA PRO A 116 -6.87 6.58 8.18
C PRO A 116 -7.84 6.05 9.23
N SER A 117 -8.44 6.96 10.00
CA SER A 117 -9.43 6.69 11.05
C SER A 117 -8.92 5.91 12.29
N LEU A 118 -7.65 5.52 12.32
CA LEU A 118 -7.01 4.99 13.53
C LEU A 118 -6.46 6.14 14.39
N ALA A 119 -6.67 6.05 15.70
CA ALA A 119 -6.08 6.98 16.66
C ALA A 119 -4.57 6.73 16.81
N GLY A 120 -3.83 7.76 17.22
CA GLY A 120 -2.40 7.64 17.50
C GLY A 120 -1.52 8.11 16.35
N ARG A 121 -0.56 7.27 15.97
CA ARG A 121 0.54 7.62 15.06
C ARG A 121 0.08 7.96 13.64
N GLN A 122 0.80 8.87 12.98
CA GLN A 122 0.41 9.44 11.68
C GLN A 122 1.55 9.44 10.66
N GLU A 123 2.62 8.67 10.87
CA GLU A 123 3.77 8.65 9.96
C GLU A 123 3.38 8.15 8.56
N TRP A 124 2.34 7.31 8.48
CA TRP A 124 1.74 6.80 7.24
C TRP A 124 1.31 7.89 6.25
N ARG A 125 0.98 9.11 6.73
CA ARG A 125 0.53 10.21 5.87
C ARG A 125 1.59 10.65 4.86
N HIS A 126 2.84 10.37 5.17
CA HIS A 126 3.96 10.71 4.29
C HIS A 126 4.50 9.53 3.51
N ASP A 127 3.91 8.34 3.66
CA ASP A 127 4.32 7.18 2.89
C ASP A 127 3.92 7.33 1.41
N HIS A 128 4.75 6.81 0.53
CA HIS A 128 4.59 6.96 -0.92
C HIS A 128 4.00 5.72 -1.60
N ALA A 129 3.93 4.57 -0.93
CA ALA A 129 3.63 3.30 -1.56
C ALA A 129 2.22 3.23 -2.19
N LEU A 130 1.25 3.97 -1.63
CA LEU A 130 -0.10 4.04 -2.19
C LEU A 130 -0.35 5.24 -3.11
N ILE A 131 0.63 6.12 -3.34
CA ILE A 131 0.44 7.32 -4.19
C ILE A 131 -0.07 6.93 -5.58
N SER A 132 0.57 5.96 -6.21
CA SER A 132 0.20 5.51 -7.57
C SER A 132 -1.07 4.67 -7.59
N PHE A 133 -1.31 3.85 -6.56
CA PHE A 133 -2.58 3.12 -6.42
C PHE A 133 -3.77 4.08 -6.39
N ARG A 134 -3.70 5.13 -5.53
CA ARG A 134 -4.74 6.17 -5.44
C ARG A 134 -4.92 6.93 -6.75
N HIS A 135 -3.83 7.25 -7.46
CA HIS A 135 -3.88 7.89 -8.78
C HIS A 135 -4.68 7.07 -9.79
N PHE A 136 -4.35 5.79 -9.96
CA PHE A 136 -5.08 4.91 -10.88
C PHE A 136 -6.50 4.62 -10.42
N TRP A 137 -6.72 4.47 -9.11
CA TRP A 137 -8.06 4.32 -8.53
C TRP A 137 -8.97 5.49 -8.91
N GLN A 138 -8.50 6.73 -8.67
CA GLN A 138 -9.26 7.94 -8.98
C GLN A 138 -9.53 8.07 -10.49
N ALA A 139 -8.52 7.82 -11.32
CA ALA A 139 -8.67 7.87 -12.77
C ALA A 139 -9.71 6.86 -13.27
N GLU A 140 -9.68 5.62 -12.75
CA GLU A 140 -10.57 4.56 -13.23
C GLU A 140 -11.99 4.70 -12.71
N THR A 141 -12.18 5.04 -11.44
CA THR A 141 -13.52 5.33 -10.88
C THR A 141 -14.18 6.51 -11.58
N LYS A 142 -13.43 7.60 -11.84
CA LYS A 142 -13.87 8.72 -12.68
C LYS A 142 -14.27 8.25 -14.07
N ARG A 143 -13.43 7.45 -14.73
CA ARG A 143 -13.71 6.94 -16.09
C ARG A 143 -14.95 6.06 -16.16
N ARG A 144 -15.15 5.20 -15.15
CA ARG A 144 -16.31 4.30 -15.05
C ARG A 144 -17.59 5.01 -14.60
N GLY A 145 -17.49 6.23 -14.06
CA GLY A 145 -18.63 6.97 -13.52
C GLY A 145 -19.20 6.32 -12.25
N ILE A 146 -18.36 5.67 -11.45
CA ILE A 146 -18.74 4.97 -10.21
C ILE A 146 -18.01 5.58 -9.02
N GLN A 147 -18.59 5.43 -7.82
CA GLN A 147 -17.87 5.73 -6.58
C GLN A 147 -16.79 4.66 -6.29
N GLY A 148 -17.06 3.40 -6.67
CA GLY A 148 -16.25 2.25 -6.28
C GLY A 148 -16.54 1.79 -4.85
N PRO A 149 -15.97 0.64 -4.43
CA PRO A 149 -16.07 0.15 -3.06
C PRO A 149 -15.30 1.03 -2.07
N GLU A 150 -15.57 0.85 -0.78
CA GLU A 150 -14.82 1.51 0.28
C GLU A 150 -13.37 1.02 0.29
N VAL A 151 -12.40 1.92 0.15
CA VAL A 151 -10.97 1.60 0.28
C VAL A 151 -10.50 1.89 1.69
N ILE A 152 -9.99 0.85 2.36
CA ILE A 152 -9.47 0.92 3.72
C ILE A 152 -7.97 0.65 3.67
N GLU A 153 -7.18 1.65 4.05
CA GLU A 153 -5.72 1.57 3.97
C GLU A 153 -5.11 1.30 5.34
N ARG A 154 -4.24 0.30 5.41
CA ARG A 154 -3.54 -0.06 6.65
C ARG A 154 -2.05 -0.18 6.37
N TYR A 155 -1.27 0.33 7.32
CA TYR A 155 0.17 0.53 7.23
C TYR A 155 0.85 -0.17 8.40
N PRO A 156 1.03 -1.50 8.35
CA PRO A 156 1.78 -2.23 9.36
C PRO A 156 3.24 -1.77 9.38
N TYR A 157 3.79 -1.59 10.58
CA TYR A 157 5.21 -1.30 10.78
C TYR A 157 5.84 -2.27 11.78
N LEU A 158 7.04 -2.75 11.45
CA LEU A 158 7.75 -3.81 12.19
C LEU A 158 6.88 -5.07 12.36
N ALA A 159 6.14 -5.42 11.32
CA ALA A 159 5.21 -6.55 11.32
C ALA A 159 5.88 -7.93 11.08
N GLY A 160 7.19 -7.94 10.87
CA GLY A 160 7.93 -9.17 10.57
C GLY A 160 8.06 -10.08 11.78
N GLY A 161 8.05 -11.39 11.53
CA GLY A 161 8.36 -12.43 12.51
C GLY A 161 7.20 -12.84 13.42
N LYS A 162 6.34 -11.91 13.86
CA LYS A 162 5.19 -12.19 14.74
C LYS A 162 3.95 -11.33 14.40
N PRO A 163 3.38 -11.47 13.19
CA PRO A 163 2.21 -10.67 12.79
C PRO A 163 0.98 -10.90 13.69
N GLU A 164 0.84 -12.07 14.30
CA GLU A 164 -0.30 -12.48 15.12
C GLU A 164 -0.45 -11.75 16.45
N ILE A 165 0.62 -11.07 16.91
CA ILE A 165 0.59 -10.22 18.11
C ILE A 165 0.80 -8.75 17.78
N LEU A 166 0.76 -8.38 16.50
CA LEU A 166 0.96 -7.00 16.07
C LEU A 166 -0.16 -6.11 16.62
N PRO A 167 0.14 -5.00 17.32
CA PRO A 167 -0.91 -4.12 17.82
C PRO A 167 -1.84 -3.63 16.71
N GLY A 168 -3.13 -3.95 16.85
CA GLY A 168 -4.18 -3.64 15.88
C GLY A 168 -4.50 -4.75 14.87
N ILE A 169 -3.87 -5.92 14.97
CA ILE A 169 -4.08 -7.03 14.02
C ILE A 169 -5.53 -7.54 14.02
N GLU A 170 -6.20 -7.48 15.17
CA GLU A 170 -7.59 -7.91 15.29
C GLU A 170 -8.51 -7.08 14.38
N GLU A 171 -8.21 -5.79 14.20
CA GLU A 171 -8.96 -4.91 13.31
C GLU A 171 -8.79 -5.31 11.85
N ILE A 172 -7.58 -5.73 11.44
CA ILE A 172 -7.32 -6.29 10.11
C ILE A 172 -8.15 -7.55 9.91
N TRP A 173 -8.18 -8.46 10.89
CA TRP A 173 -8.95 -9.70 10.79
C TRP A 173 -10.45 -9.44 10.67
N GLU A 174 -10.98 -8.47 11.40
CA GLU A 174 -12.41 -8.12 11.29
C GLU A 174 -12.76 -7.56 9.91
N ILE A 175 -11.92 -6.69 9.34
CA ILE A 175 -12.14 -6.12 8.00
C ILE A 175 -11.96 -7.18 6.91
N ALA A 176 -11.01 -8.09 7.08
CA ALA A 176 -10.74 -9.16 6.10
C ALA A 176 -11.92 -10.15 5.93
N LYS A 177 -12.90 -10.18 6.85
CA LYS A 177 -14.07 -11.06 6.74
C LYS A 177 -15.03 -10.65 5.62
N ASP A 178 -15.08 -9.37 5.28
CA ASP A 178 -16.04 -8.81 4.34
C ASP A 178 -15.41 -7.87 3.28
N ALA A 179 -14.07 -7.85 3.20
CA ALA A 179 -13.32 -7.09 2.21
C ALA A 179 -12.43 -7.99 1.34
N VAL A 180 -12.24 -7.61 0.08
CA VAL A 180 -11.15 -8.18 -0.74
C VAL A 180 -9.83 -7.53 -0.35
N ILE A 181 -8.74 -8.28 -0.44
CA ILE A 181 -7.44 -7.85 0.09
C ILE A 181 -6.45 -7.64 -1.05
N VAL A 182 -5.81 -6.47 -1.06
CA VAL A 182 -4.64 -6.20 -1.89
C VAL A 182 -3.51 -5.66 -1.04
N SER A 183 -2.27 -5.90 -1.47
CA SER A 183 -1.09 -5.46 -0.72
C SER A 183 0.02 -4.98 -1.62
N THR A 184 0.77 -3.98 -1.17
CA THR A 184 1.97 -3.53 -1.87
C THR A 184 3.09 -4.57 -1.70
N ALA A 185 3.73 -4.95 -2.80
CA ALA A 185 4.95 -5.74 -2.78
C ALA A 185 6.10 -4.90 -2.22
N ASP A 186 6.64 -5.33 -1.08
CA ASP A 186 7.94 -4.92 -0.59
C ASP A 186 8.62 -6.12 0.08
N SER A 187 9.60 -6.71 -0.60
CA SER A 187 10.35 -7.87 -0.08
C SER A 187 11.20 -7.53 1.15
N PHE A 188 11.44 -6.24 1.44
CA PHE A 188 12.31 -5.76 2.50
C PHE A 188 11.56 -5.28 3.75
N HIS A 189 10.23 -5.04 3.67
CA HIS A 189 9.49 -4.30 4.70
C HIS A 189 8.14 -4.91 5.14
N HIS A 190 8.04 -6.25 5.15
CA HIS A 190 7.09 -7.07 5.94
C HIS A 190 5.91 -7.75 5.23
N GLY A 191 5.62 -8.94 5.76
CA GLY A 191 5.00 -10.09 5.09
C GLY A 191 3.48 -10.24 5.23
N ILE A 192 2.76 -9.31 5.86
CA ILE A 192 1.33 -9.53 6.19
C ILE A 192 0.47 -9.71 4.94
N GLY A 193 0.81 -9.05 3.83
CA GLY A 193 0.13 -9.25 2.55
C GLY A 193 0.44 -10.57 1.84
N TYR A 194 1.39 -11.37 2.35
CA TYR A 194 1.89 -12.59 1.68
C TYR A 194 1.45 -13.89 2.36
N GLY A 195 0.75 -13.84 3.50
CA GLY A 195 0.33 -15.01 4.28
C GLY A 195 -0.38 -14.64 5.55
#